data_AF-A0AAV5KVI2-F1
#
_entry.id   AF-A0AAV5KVI2-F1
#
_cell.length_a   1.000
_cell.length_b   1.000
_cell.length_c   1.000
_cell.angle_alpha   90.00
_cell.angle_beta   90.00
_cell.angle_gamma   90.00
#
_symmetry.space_group_name_H-M   'P 1'
#
loop_
_entity.id
_entity.type
_entity.pdbx_description
1 polymer ?
#
loop_
_entity_poly.entity_id
_entity_poly.type
_entity_poly.pdbx_seq_one_letter_code
_entity_poly.pdbx_strand_id
1 'polypeptide(L)'
;MAGKNRTGGKHRLRKVTKSSSQPPVVQQVLIPPDIITEILSMLPPKAFARFRCLSKSFNSFLTESRLIQNLALHPTQKLEIQKLLFNNDHHTCPPRSLNLEKIDLDHCSLGVYFFEKLDLPYVSSSVASCNGLLIDYYYSGTFILLNPSTGEYRSEARPYGEFFGFGYDLTNEDYKILVGSWSNVEHVDHNICIAKVFSFQNKRWKSINPDPSAKLKPIGEGAVYVCGALHWIALDCCHYHSCRYSYYHDNHGRYYRQYISALGGRLCMTMHHSITKSTDIWVMEKYGDAKSWIKLQTICRYYNSDLKYCLSSICYTKNGCIVCRSPYHLGLDIYDPRNKSWSVLEFPRDLQPMCLRAAYEENFVSLRELLGDQIN
;
A
#
# COMPACT_ATOMS: atom_id res chain seq x y z
N MET A 1 46.55 67.57 25.48
CA MET A 1 47.63 68.02 24.57
C MET A 1 48.95 67.51 25.10
N ALA A 2 49.73 66.84 24.25
CA ALA A 2 51.19 66.62 24.30
C ALA A 2 51.51 65.24 23.69
N GLY A 3 52.19 65.25 22.56
CA GLY A 3 52.65 64.05 21.86
C GLY A 3 53.91 63.44 22.47
N LYS A 4 54.16 62.17 22.14
CA LYS A 4 55.47 61.52 22.30
C LYS A 4 55.73 60.58 21.12
N ASN A 5 56.78 60.87 20.37
CA ASN A 5 57.43 59.94 19.45
C ASN A 5 58.18 58.86 20.23
N ARG A 6 58.13 57.61 19.75
CA ARG A 6 59.13 56.59 20.07
C ARG A 6 59.55 55.82 18.82
N THR A 7 60.85 55.71 18.69
CA THR A 7 61.66 55.07 17.65
C THR A 7 61.60 53.55 17.72
N GLY A 8 61.81 52.91 16.56
CA GLY A 8 61.72 51.47 16.38
C GLY A 8 63.01 50.69 16.65
N GLY A 9 62.86 49.38 16.76
CA GLY A 9 63.92 48.37 16.71
C GLY A 9 63.43 47.17 15.88
N LYS A 10 64.20 46.81 14.84
CA LYS A 10 63.94 45.67 13.95
C LYS A 10 64.53 44.40 14.54
N HIS A 11 63.75 43.32 14.63
CA HIS A 11 64.27 41.95 14.74
C HIS A 11 63.84 41.08 13.55
N ARG A 12 64.82 40.35 13.04
CA ARG A 12 64.89 39.64 11.76
C ARG A 12 64.31 38.22 11.95
N LEU A 13 63.19 37.92 11.30
CA LEU A 13 62.59 36.58 11.29
C LEU A 13 63.33 35.65 10.32
N ARG A 14 63.81 34.51 10.82
CA ARG A 14 64.40 33.40 10.04
C ARG A 14 63.29 32.74 9.20
N LYS A 15 63.50 32.66 7.88
CA LYS A 15 62.72 31.81 6.96
C LYS A 15 62.93 30.34 7.31
N VAL A 16 61.83 29.62 7.58
CA VAL A 16 61.77 28.16 7.51
C VAL A 16 61.05 27.80 6.21
N THR A 17 61.76 27.09 5.34
CA THR A 17 61.28 26.55 4.07
C THR A 17 60.25 25.44 4.31
N LYS A 18 59.03 25.59 3.80
CA LYS A 18 58.03 24.51 3.73
C LYS A 18 58.43 23.53 2.62
N SER A 19 58.74 22.29 2.99
CA SER A 19 58.82 21.16 2.05
C SER A 19 57.43 20.87 1.48
N SER A 20 57.30 20.86 0.16
CA SER A 20 56.07 20.46 -0.54
C SER A 20 55.92 18.93 -0.50
N SER A 21 55.19 18.41 0.47
CA SER A 21 54.62 17.06 0.36
C SER A 21 53.27 17.16 -0.35
N GLN A 22 53.15 16.59 -1.55
CA GLN A 22 51.85 16.35 -2.18
C GLN A 22 50.99 15.50 -1.23
N PRO A 23 49.68 15.80 -1.07
CA PRO A 23 48.80 14.94 -0.30
C PRO A 23 48.70 13.56 -0.97
N PRO A 24 48.56 12.47 -0.19
CA PRO A 24 48.41 11.14 -0.76
C PRO A 24 47.20 11.11 -1.67
N VAL A 25 47.38 10.58 -2.89
CA VAL A 25 46.29 10.30 -3.82
C VAL A 25 45.41 9.24 -3.16
N VAL A 26 44.32 9.68 -2.54
CA VAL A 26 43.26 8.76 -2.10
C VAL A 26 42.66 8.20 -3.38
N GLN A 27 42.97 6.94 -3.71
CA GLN A 27 42.21 6.20 -4.70
C GLN A 27 40.75 6.19 -4.21
N GLN A 28 39.90 6.98 -4.86
CA GLN A 28 38.46 6.87 -4.66
C GLN A 28 38.06 5.49 -5.13
N VAL A 29 37.65 4.65 -4.17
CA VAL A 29 36.97 3.40 -4.47
C VAL A 29 35.64 3.78 -5.13
N LEU A 30 35.60 3.72 -6.46
CA LEU A 30 34.37 3.92 -7.23
C LEU A 30 33.51 2.66 -7.08
N ILE A 31 32.48 2.75 -6.25
CA ILE A 31 31.43 1.73 -6.19
C ILE A 31 30.61 1.85 -7.49
N PRO A 32 30.41 0.78 -8.25
CA PRO A 32 29.59 0.82 -9.46
C PRO A 32 28.16 1.32 -9.16
N PRO A 33 27.57 2.17 -10.02
CA PRO A 33 26.21 2.70 -9.86
C PRO A 33 25.17 1.62 -9.53
N ASP A 34 25.25 0.46 -10.19
CA ASP A 34 24.30 -0.64 -10.00
C ASP A 34 24.33 -1.20 -8.57
N ILE A 35 25.52 -1.28 -7.96
CA ILE A 35 25.69 -1.72 -6.56
C ILE A 35 25.15 -0.66 -5.59
N ILE A 36 25.33 0.63 -5.90
CA ILE A 36 24.75 1.71 -5.10
C ILE A 36 23.22 1.64 -5.17
N THR A 37 22.65 1.42 -6.36
CA THR A 37 21.21 1.21 -6.57
C THR A 37 20.69 0.03 -5.76
N GLU A 38 21.36 -1.12 -5.80
CA GLU A 38 20.99 -2.30 -5.02
C GLU A 38 21.04 -2.01 -3.51
N ILE A 39 22.11 -1.39 -3.01
CA ILE A 39 22.24 -1.02 -1.60
C ILE A 39 21.11 -0.08 -1.18
N LEU A 40 20.84 0.96 -1.98
CA LEU A 40 19.80 1.94 -1.68
C LEU A 40 18.41 1.30 -1.71
N SER A 41 18.16 0.36 -2.64
CA SER A 41 16.90 -0.39 -2.72
C SER A 41 16.61 -1.20 -1.45
N MET A 42 17.63 -1.56 -0.68
CA MET A 42 17.48 -2.27 0.59
C MET A 42 17.22 -1.35 1.80
N LEU A 43 17.19 -0.03 1.60
CA LEU A 43 17.06 0.92 2.71
C LEU A 43 15.60 1.29 2.94
N PRO A 44 15.20 1.52 4.22
CA PRO A 44 13.86 1.98 4.51
C PRO A 44 13.53 3.28 3.76
N PRO A 45 12.27 3.46 3.33
CA PRO A 45 11.84 4.65 2.57
C PRO A 45 12.23 5.99 3.24
N LYS A 46 12.23 6.05 4.58
CA LYS A 46 12.68 7.23 5.34
C LYS A 46 14.17 7.54 5.19
N ALA A 47 15.01 6.51 5.12
CA ALA A 47 16.44 6.69 4.91
C ALA A 47 16.70 7.26 3.51
N PHE A 48 16.00 6.73 2.51
CA PHE A 48 16.03 7.26 1.14
C PHE A 48 15.64 8.75 1.07
N ALA A 49 14.57 9.16 1.75
CA ALA A 49 14.20 10.57 1.84
C ALA A 49 15.31 11.45 2.44
N ARG A 50 16.04 10.96 3.46
CA ARG A 50 17.18 11.67 4.05
C ARG A 50 18.37 11.74 3.09
N PHE A 51 18.61 10.70 2.30
CA PHE A 51 19.72 10.67 1.34
C PHE A 51 19.57 11.70 0.22
N ARG A 52 18.35 12.03 -0.18
CA ARG A 52 18.08 13.14 -1.12
C ARG A 52 18.63 14.48 -0.63
N CYS A 53 18.73 14.68 0.69
CA CYS A 53 19.24 15.90 1.28
C CYS A 53 20.78 15.99 1.33
N LEU A 54 21.52 14.92 0.96
CA LEU A 54 22.98 14.91 1.08
C LEU A 54 23.69 15.80 0.07
N SER A 55 23.30 15.74 -1.21
CA SER A 55 23.84 16.60 -2.26
C SER A 55 22.94 16.60 -3.49
N LYS A 56 23.07 17.61 -4.35
CA LYS A 56 22.35 17.68 -5.64
C LYS A 56 22.70 16.50 -6.55
N SER A 57 23.97 16.07 -6.57
CA SER A 57 24.42 14.92 -7.36
C SER A 57 23.80 13.63 -6.86
N PHE A 58 23.75 13.44 -5.53
CA PHE A 58 23.13 12.26 -4.94
C PHE A 58 21.62 12.26 -5.19
N ASN A 59 20.95 13.40 -5.01
CA ASN A 59 19.53 13.53 -5.35
C ASN A 59 19.27 13.21 -6.83
N SER A 60 20.08 13.74 -7.75
CA SER A 60 19.97 13.43 -9.18
C SER A 60 20.11 11.94 -9.47
N PHE A 61 21.08 11.27 -8.82
CA PHE A 61 21.27 9.83 -8.92
C PHE A 61 20.05 9.05 -8.39
N LEU A 62 19.50 9.46 -7.25
CA LEU A 62 18.28 8.86 -6.68
C LEU A 62 17.03 9.08 -7.53
N THR A 63 17.01 10.12 -8.36
CA THR A 63 15.90 10.46 -9.25
C THR A 63 15.96 9.71 -10.60
N GLU A 64 17.04 8.98 -10.89
CA GLU A 64 17.09 8.14 -12.08
C GLU A 64 16.00 7.07 -12.04
N SER A 65 15.21 6.98 -13.12
CA SER A 65 13.94 6.24 -13.15
C SER A 65 14.08 4.77 -12.70
N ARG A 66 15.17 4.08 -13.09
CA ARG A 66 15.42 2.68 -12.69
C ARG A 66 15.61 2.49 -11.19
N LEU A 67 16.23 3.45 -10.51
CA LEU A 67 16.49 3.39 -9.07
C LEU A 67 15.18 3.61 -8.29
N ILE A 68 14.38 4.57 -8.73
CA ILE A 68 13.03 4.82 -8.21
C ILE A 68 12.13 3.58 -8.36
N GLN A 69 12.16 2.96 -9.53
CA GLN A 69 11.37 1.76 -9.80
C GLN A 69 11.80 0.62 -8.88
N ASN A 70 13.10 0.34 -8.77
CA ASN A 70 13.60 -0.71 -7.88
C ASN A 70 13.21 -0.47 -6.42
N LEU A 71 13.26 0.78 -5.95
CA LEU A 71 12.80 1.15 -4.60
C LEU A 71 11.29 1.00 -4.40
N ALA A 72 10.49 1.35 -5.41
CA ALA A 72 9.04 1.25 -5.35
C ALA A 72 8.55 -0.21 -5.48
N LEU A 73 9.30 -1.06 -6.20
CA LEU A 73 8.92 -2.43 -6.54
C LEU A 73 9.51 -3.49 -5.63
N HIS A 74 10.60 -3.15 -4.93
CA HIS A 74 11.20 -3.97 -3.91
C HIS A 74 11.12 -3.25 -2.56
N PRO A 75 9.93 -3.11 -1.96
CA PRO A 75 9.87 -2.94 -0.52
C PRO A 75 10.64 -4.12 0.05
N THR A 76 11.69 -3.80 0.79
CA THR A 76 12.62 -4.72 1.41
C THR A 76 11.89 -5.99 1.86
N GLN A 77 12.40 -7.17 1.54
CA GLN A 77 11.82 -8.49 1.91
C GLN A 77 11.62 -8.71 3.43
N LYS A 78 11.84 -7.69 4.25
CA LYS A 78 11.38 -7.65 5.63
C LYS A 78 9.86 -7.43 5.65
N LEU A 79 9.25 -7.94 6.71
CA LEU A 79 7.83 -7.81 7.03
C LEU A 79 7.46 -6.34 7.35
N GLU A 80 7.71 -5.42 6.41
CA GLU A 80 7.87 -4.00 6.69
C GLU A 80 6.55 -3.28 6.94
N ILE A 81 6.50 -2.64 8.10
CA ILE A 81 5.81 -1.38 8.44
C ILE A 81 4.58 -1.09 7.58
N GLN A 82 3.45 -1.70 7.95
CA GLN A 82 2.18 -1.31 7.37
C GLN A 82 1.60 -0.12 8.13
N LYS A 83 1.36 0.97 7.39
CA LYS A 83 0.53 2.07 7.84
C LYS A 83 -0.91 1.81 7.44
N LEU A 84 -1.82 2.24 8.31
CA LEU A 84 -3.26 2.14 8.06
C LEU A 84 -3.82 3.53 7.83
N LEU A 85 -4.56 3.71 6.74
CA LEU A 85 -5.30 4.93 6.42
C LEU A 85 -6.72 4.81 6.94
N PHE A 86 -7.17 5.84 7.65
CA PHE A 86 -8.51 5.94 8.19
C PHE A 86 -9.16 7.27 7.85
N ASN A 87 -10.47 7.23 7.58
CA ASN A 87 -11.29 8.42 7.33
C ASN A 87 -12.55 8.42 8.18
N ASN A 88 -13.11 9.61 8.36
CA ASN A 88 -14.44 9.80 8.88
C ASN A 88 -15.44 9.95 7.73
N ASP A 89 -16.48 9.09 7.70
CA ASP A 89 -17.52 9.08 6.65
C ASP A 89 -18.35 10.39 6.62
N HIS A 90 -18.39 11.13 7.73
CA HIS A 90 -19.09 12.42 7.83
C HIS A 90 -18.20 13.62 7.49
N HIS A 91 -16.94 13.37 7.09
CA HIS A 91 -15.98 14.43 6.75
C HIS A 91 -15.77 15.47 7.85
N THR A 92 -15.96 15.09 9.12
CA THR A 92 -15.83 15.99 10.27
C THR A 92 -14.39 16.12 10.77
N CYS A 93 -13.51 15.18 10.41
CA CYS A 93 -12.09 15.23 10.74
C CYS A 93 -11.22 14.74 9.58
N PRO A 94 -10.03 15.32 9.39
CA PRO A 94 -9.14 14.99 8.27
C PRO A 94 -8.68 13.52 8.32
N PRO A 95 -8.33 12.93 7.15
CA PRO A 95 -7.74 11.61 7.09
C PRO A 95 -6.57 11.43 8.07
N ARG A 96 -6.46 10.23 8.65
CA ARG A 96 -5.38 9.89 9.59
C ARG A 96 -4.62 8.66 9.14
N SER A 97 -3.34 8.60 9.51
CA SER A 97 -2.56 7.37 9.45
C SER A 97 -2.18 6.84 10.82
N LEU A 98 -2.12 5.53 10.92
CA LEU A 98 -1.61 4.81 12.09
C LEU A 98 -0.43 3.95 11.65
N ASN A 99 0.70 4.05 12.35
CA ASN A 99 1.83 3.15 12.15
C ASN A 99 1.75 1.98 13.14
N LEU A 100 1.62 0.76 12.62
CA LEU A 100 1.47 -0.44 13.44
C LEU A 100 2.76 -0.86 14.17
N GLU A 101 3.95 -0.41 13.77
CA GLU A 101 5.18 -0.69 14.52
C GLU A 101 5.22 0.00 15.88
N LYS A 102 4.62 1.19 15.95
CA LYS A 102 4.54 2.00 17.16
C LYS A 102 3.52 1.45 18.16
N ILE A 103 2.77 0.42 17.77
CA ILE A 103 1.82 -0.26 18.66
C ILE A 103 2.59 -1.29 19.47
N ASP A 104 2.65 -1.05 20.78
CA ASP A 104 3.01 -2.08 21.73
C ASP A 104 1.73 -2.80 22.19
N LEU A 105 1.58 -4.06 21.75
CA LEU A 105 0.40 -4.85 22.05
C LEU A 105 0.34 -5.30 23.52
N ASP A 106 1.48 -5.31 24.21
CA ASP A 106 1.56 -5.70 25.63
C ASP A 106 0.99 -4.59 26.54
N HIS A 107 0.79 -3.38 26.00
CA HIS A 107 0.24 -2.23 26.69
C HIS A 107 -1.02 -1.67 26.02
N CYS A 108 -1.74 -2.50 25.25
CA CYS A 108 -3.00 -2.10 24.59
C CYS A 108 -4.05 -1.47 25.52
N SER A 109 -3.94 -1.70 26.84
CA SER A 109 -4.78 -1.13 27.89
C SER A 109 -4.62 0.38 28.09
N LEU A 110 -3.54 1.00 27.62
CA LEU A 110 -3.19 2.40 27.93
C LEU A 110 -3.50 3.41 26.81
N GLY A 111 -4.05 2.98 25.67
CA GLY A 111 -4.83 3.85 24.78
C GLY A 111 -4.11 5.05 24.12
N VAL A 112 -2.78 5.16 24.16
CA VAL A 112 -2.05 6.28 23.50
C VAL A 112 -1.47 5.82 22.17
N TYR A 113 -2.31 5.74 21.15
CA TYR A 113 -1.86 5.60 19.76
C TYR A 113 -1.88 6.96 19.07
N PHE A 114 -0.79 7.28 18.37
CA PHE A 114 -0.69 8.53 17.64
C PHE A 114 -1.22 8.34 16.21
N PHE A 115 -2.39 8.91 15.96
CA PHE A 115 -2.95 9.07 14.63
C PHE A 115 -2.38 10.33 13.97
N GLU A 116 -1.43 10.13 13.06
CA GLU A 116 -0.81 11.20 12.29
C GLU A 116 -1.87 11.81 11.36
N LYS A 117 -2.13 13.12 11.48
CA LYS A 117 -3.00 13.84 10.55
C LYS A 117 -2.36 13.84 9.16
N LEU A 118 -3.16 13.53 8.15
CA LEU A 118 -2.77 13.65 6.75
C LEU A 118 -3.49 14.84 6.13
N ASP A 119 -2.76 15.65 5.37
CA ASP A 119 -3.32 16.72 4.55
C ASP A 119 -3.67 16.16 3.16
N LEU A 120 -4.61 15.22 3.13
CA LEU A 120 -5.10 14.53 1.93
C LEU A 120 -6.61 14.75 1.77
N PRO A 121 -7.14 14.62 0.54
CA PRO A 121 -8.59 14.56 0.35
C PRO A 121 -9.18 13.32 1.04
N TYR A 122 -10.47 13.40 1.33
CA TYR A 122 -11.23 12.25 1.79
C TYR A 122 -11.28 11.18 0.70
N VAL A 123 -11.16 9.94 1.14
CA VAL A 123 -11.25 8.73 0.30
C VAL A 123 -12.49 7.91 0.65
N SER A 124 -13.08 7.33 -0.40
CA SER A 124 -14.26 6.46 -0.34
C SER A 124 -13.96 5.11 0.31
N SER A 125 -14.94 4.20 0.32
CA SER A 125 -14.77 2.83 0.81
C SER A 125 -13.88 1.96 -0.07
N SER A 126 -13.68 2.34 -1.33
CA SER A 126 -13.16 1.46 -2.38
C SER A 126 -11.78 1.92 -2.81
N VAL A 127 -10.79 1.53 -2.01
CA VAL A 127 -9.40 1.94 -2.17
C VAL A 127 -8.52 0.72 -2.45
N ALA A 128 -7.74 0.79 -3.53
CA ALA A 128 -6.73 -0.22 -3.84
C ALA A 128 -5.33 0.35 -3.56
N SER A 129 -4.41 -0.51 -3.11
CA SER A 129 -3.02 -0.14 -2.82
C SER A 129 -2.05 -0.87 -3.75
N CYS A 130 -1.00 -0.17 -4.18
CA CYS A 130 0.13 -0.73 -4.89
C CYS A 130 1.38 0.08 -4.55
N ASN A 131 2.44 -0.57 -4.05
CA ASN A 131 3.76 0.05 -3.79
C ASN A 131 3.68 1.34 -2.96
N GLY A 132 2.83 1.35 -1.93
CA GLY A 132 2.60 2.52 -1.06
C GLY A 132 1.72 3.62 -1.68
N LEU A 133 1.40 3.55 -2.97
CA LEU A 133 0.39 4.40 -3.59
C LEU A 133 -1.02 3.83 -3.35
N LEU A 134 -1.99 4.71 -3.28
CA LEU A 134 -3.41 4.37 -3.15
C LEU A 134 -4.20 4.95 -4.30
N ILE A 135 -5.18 4.20 -4.81
CA ILE A 135 -6.20 4.76 -5.68
C ILE A 135 -7.58 4.62 -5.06
N ASP A 136 -8.30 5.73 -5.02
CA ASP A 136 -9.68 5.77 -4.56
C ASP A 136 -10.65 5.78 -5.75
N TYR A 137 -11.56 4.81 -5.75
CA TYR A 137 -12.68 4.74 -6.70
C TYR A 137 -13.80 5.67 -6.22
N TYR A 138 -13.77 6.92 -6.68
CA TYR A 138 -14.71 7.93 -6.23
C TYR A 138 -16.02 7.90 -7.05
N TYR A 139 -17.16 7.97 -6.35
CA TYR A 139 -18.49 7.85 -6.98
C TYR A 139 -18.80 8.97 -7.97
N SER A 140 -18.16 10.14 -7.85
CA SER A 140 -18.40 11.28 -8.75
C SER A 140 -17.73 11.16 -10.14
N GLY A 141 -17.34 9.96 -10.56
CA GLY A 141 -16.77 9.72 -11.90
C GLY A 141 -15.29 10.08 -12.04
N THR A 142 -14.55 10.11 -10.94
CA THR A 142 -13.09 10.33 -10.93
C THR A 142 -12.38 9.21 -10.16
N PHE A 143 -11.12 9.00 -10.51
CA PHE A 143 -10.15 8.34 -9.63
C PHE A 143 -9.32 9.40 -8.93
N ILE A 144 -8.93 9.13 -7.68
CA ILE A 144 -7.92 9.94 -6.99
C ILE A 144 -6.75 9.03 -6.64
N LEU A 145 -5.62 9.27 -7.30
CA LEU A 145 -4.33 8.67 -6.95
C LEU A 145 -3.72 9.48 -5.81
N LEU A 146 -3.22 8.79 -4.78
CA LEU A 146 -2.71 9.38 -3.56
C LEU A 146 -1.37 8.75 -3.23
N ASN A 147 -0.42 9.57 -2.80
CA ASN A 147 0.73 9.13 -2.02
C ASN A 147 0.59 9.66 -0.59
N PRO A 148 0.14 8.83 0.37
CA PRO A 148 -0.06 9.30 1.73
C PRO A 148 1.23 9.70 2.47
N SER A 149 2.39 9.24 2.00
CA SER A 149 3.67 9.50 2.63
C SER A 149 4.26 10.85 2.23
N THR A 150 3.96 11.31 1.02
CA THR A 150 4.35 12.65 0.54
C THR A 150 3.24 13.69 0.66
N GLY A 151 1.99 13.25 0.87
CA GLY A 151 0.81 14.12 0.89
C GLY A 151 0.35 14.55 -0.51
N GLU A 152 0.93 13.98 -1.57
CA GLU A 152 0.57 14.32 -2.94
C GLU A 152 -0.67 13.54 -3.40
N TYR A 153 -1.46 14.16 -4.26
CA TYR A 153 -2.60 13.52 -4.90
C TYR A 153 -2.86 14.08 -6.29
N ARG A 154 -3.50 13.27 -7.13
CA ARG A 154 -3.88 13.63 -8.50
C ARG A 154 -5.20 12.96 -8.85
N SER A 155 -6.07 13.69 -9.54
CA SER A 155 -7.32 13.16 -10.04
C SER A 155 -7.23 12.75 -11.50
N GLU A 156 -7.94 11.69 -11.86
CA GLU A 156 -8.07 11.21 -13.24
C GLU A 156 -9.54 11.01 -13.59
N ALA A 157 -9.90 11.34 -14.84
CA ALA A 157 -11.23 11.07 -15.36
C ALA A 157 -11.45 9.56 -15.45
N ARG A 158 -12.59 9.10 -14.94
CA ARG A 158 -12.89 7.68 -14.83
C ARG A 158 -14.03 7.29 -15.78
N PRO A 159 -13.83 6.30 -16.67
CA PRO A 159 -14.93 5.69 -17.39
C PRO A 159 -15.81 4.89 -16.43
N TYR A 160 -17.09 4.71 -16.79
CA TYR A 160 -17.95 3.79 -16.06
C TYR A 160 -17.36 2.38 -16.02
N GLY A 161 -17.49 1.72 -14.87
CA GLY A 161 -17.14 0.32 -14.66
C GLY A 161 -17.81 -0.23 -13.41
N GLU A 162 -17.92 -1.55 -13.35
CA GLU A 162 -18.48 -2.27 -12.20
C GLU A 162 -17.38 -2.73 -11.23
N PHE A 163 -16.17 -2.96 -11.74
CA PHE A 163 -15.00 -3.34 -10.95
C PHE A 163 -13.77 -2.59 -11.44
N PHE A 164 -12.79 -2.44 -10.56
CA PHE A 164 -11.51 -1.84 -10.88
C PHE A 164 -10.35 -2.59 -10.23
N GLY A 165 -9.14 -2.27 -10.67
CA GLY A 165 -7.90 -2.69 -10.04
C GLY A 165 -6.80 -1.69 -10.32
N PHE A 166 -5.84 -1.62 -9.40
CA PHE A 166 -4.68 -0.74 -9.51
C PHE A 166 -3.42 -1.53 -9.21
N GLY A 167 -2.45 -1.40 -10.08
CA GLY A 167 -1.23 -2.19 -10.01
C GLY A 167 -0.12 -1.58 -10.84
N TYR A 168 1.07 -2.15 -10.69
CA TYR A 168 2.23 -1.79 -11.46
C TYR A 168 2.51 -2.86 -12.51
N ASP A 169 2.65 -2.44 -13.77
CA ASP A 169 3.05 -3.32 -14.86
C ASP A 169 4.58 -3.31 -14.97
N LEU A 170 5.21 -4.35 -14.43
CA LEU A 170 6.66 -4.55 -14.49
C LEU A 170 7.21 -4.59 -15.92
N THR A 171 6.43 -5.01 -16.90
CA THR A 171 6.91 -5.17 -18.29
C THR A 171 7.04 -3.82 -18.99
N ASN A 172 6.11 -2.90 -18.71
CA ASN A 172 6.08 -1.56 -19.29
C ASN A 172 6.55 -0.48 -18.30
N GLU A 173 6.97 -0.89 -17.11
CA GLU A 173 7.42 -0.03 -16.01
C GLU A 173 6.41 1.08 -15.65
N ASP A 174 5.11 0.77 -15.69
CA ASP A 174 4.02 1.75 -15.64
C ASP A 174 2.98 1.40 -14.59
N TYR A 175 2.53 2.40 -13.83
CA TYR A 175 1.33 2.25 -13.03
C TYR A 175 0.11 2.19 -13.94
N LYS A 176 -0.83 1.31 -13.63
CA LYS A 176 -2.03 1.12 -14.45
C LYS A 176 -3.27 0.98 -13.60
N ILE A 177 -4.37 1.51 -14.13
CA ILE A 177 -5.72 1.32 -13.59
C ILE A 177 -6.48 0.46 -14.58
N LEU A 178 -7.01 -0.66 -14.13
CA LEU A 178 -7.97 -1.44 -14.89
C LEU A 178 -9.37 -1.10 -14.41
N VAL A 179 -10.29 -0.89 -15.35
CA VAL A 179 -11.72 -0.78 -15.09
C VAL A 179 -12.43 -1.73 -16.03
N GLY A 180 -13.38 -2.49 -15.51
CA GLY A 180 -14.19 -3.38 -16.33
C GLY A 180 -15.66 -3.36 -15.97
N SER A 181 -16.48 -3.74 -16.94
CA SER A 181 -17.93 -3.91 -16.81
C SER A 181 -18.40 -5.07 -17.67
N TRP A 182 -19.52 -5.66 -17.29
CA TRP A 182 -20.16 -6.70 -18.08
C TRP A 182 -21.30 -6.08 -18.90
N SER A 183 -21.29 -6.34 -20.21
CA SER A 183 -22.42 -5.99 -21.06
C SER A 183 -23.44 -7.11 -21.06
N ASN A 184 -24.67 -6.80 -20.64
CA ASN A 184 -25.83 -7.64 -20.91
C ASN A 184 -26.27 -7.33 -22.34
N VAL A 185 -25.80 -8.11 -23.31
CA VAL A 185 -26.29 -8.00 -24.68
C VAL A 185 -27.56 -8.84 -24.77
N GLU A 186 -28.72 -8.18 -24.92
CA GLU A 186 -29.97 -8.88 -25.23
C GLU A 186 -29.74 -9.75 -26.49
N HIS A 187 -30.09 -11.03 -26.41
CA HIS A 187 -29.93 -12.06 -27.45
C HIS A 187 -28.57 -12.75 -27.59
N VAL A 188 -27.65 -12.65 -26.62
CA VAL A 188 -26.45 -13.49 -26.55
C VAL A 188 -26.40 -14.24 -25.22
N ASP A 189 -26.24 -15.57 -25.26
CA ASP A 189 -26.18 -16.45 -24.07
C ASP A 189 -24.97 -16.21 -23.14
N HIS A 190 -24.14 -15.18 -23.41
CA HIS A 190 -22.89 -14.92 -22.71
C HIS A 190 -22.71 -13.43 -22.43
N ASN A 191 -22.50 -13.08 -21.16
CA ASN A 191 -22.09 -11.73 -20.78
C ASN A 191 -20.68 -11.49 -21.30
N ILE A 192 -20.47 -10.41 -22.07
CA ILE A 192 -19.14 -10.04 -22.54
C ILE A 192 -18.52 -9.06 -21.55
N CYS A 193 -17.34 -9.40 -21.04
CA CYS A 193 -16.55 -8.48 -20.24
C CYS A 193 -15.88 -7.45 -21.16
N ILE A 194 -16.09 -6.17 -20.88
CA ILE A 194 -15.38 -5.06 -21.53
C ILE A 194 -14.46 -4.46 -20.48
N ALA A 195 -13.19 -4.24 -20.81
CA ALA A 195 -12.25 -3.60 -19.91
C ALA A 195 -11.48 -2.47 -20.57
N LYS A 196 -11.09 -1.49 -19.78
CA LYS A 196 -10.24 -0.37 -20.17
C LYS A 196 -9.09 -0.28 -19.19
N VAL A 197 -7.90 0.03 -19.71
CA VAL A 197 -6.71 0.22 -18.91
C VAL A 197 -6.21 1.64 -19.10
N PHE A 198 -6.05 2.38 -18.01
CA PHE A 198 -5.35 3.65 -17.97
C PHE A 198 -3.86 3.40 -17.76
N SER A 199 -3.04 4.05 -18.57
CA SER A 199 -1.59 4.10 -18.40
C SER A 199 -1.22 5.48 -17.88
N PHE A 200 -0.48 5.55 -16.77
CA PHE A 200 -0.05 6.83 -16.22
C PHE A 200 1.06 7.47 -17.06
N GLN A 201 2.00 6.68 -17.58
CA GLN A 201 3.01 7.17 -18.52
C GLN A 201 2.39 7.77 -19.78
N ASN A 202 1.40 7.09 -20.38
CA ASN A 202 0.77 7.55 -21.63
C ASN A 202 -0.42 8.49 -21.41
N LYS A 203 -0.86 8.67 -20.16
CA LYS A 203 -2.01 9.49 -19.74
C LYS A 203 -3.28 9.24 -20.56
N ARG A 204 -3.55 7.97 -20.89
CA ARG A 204 -4.70 7.60 -21.73
C ARG A 204 -5.31 6.26 -21.34
N TRP A 205 -6.62 6.18 -21.56
CA TRP A 205 -7.37 4.94 -21.51
C TRP A 205 -7.23 4.17 -22.82
N LYS A 206 -6.99 2.86 -22.73
CA LYS A 206 -6.99 1.93 -23.86
C LYS A 206 -8.01 0.84 -23.58
N SER A 207 -8.94 0.61 -24.50
CA SER A 207 -9.82 -0.55 -24.44
C SER A 207 -9.01 -1.82 -24.66
N ILE A 208 -9.30 -2.82 -23.84
CA ILE A 208 -8.81 -4.19 -24.00
C ILE A 208 -10.02 -5.11 -24.10
N ASN A 209 -9.88 -6.21 -24.84
CA ASN A 209 -10.88 -7.25 -24.89
C ASN A 209 -10.38 -8.39 -24.01
N PRO A 210 -10.90 -8.54 -22.79
CA PRO A 210 -10.67 -9.73 -21.97
C PRO A 210 -11.02 -10.99 -22.75
N ASP A 211 -10.43 -12.11 -22.35
CA ASP A 211 -10.74 -13.42 -22.93
C ASP A 211 -12.27 -13.64 -22.92
N PRO A 212 -12.91 -13.83 -24.09
CA PRO A 212 -14.35 -14.06 -24.19
C PRO A 212 -14.82 -15.33 -23.46
N SER A 213 -13.92 -16.27 -23.19
CA SER A 213 -14.20 -17.49 -22.42
C SER A 213 -14.31 -17.23 -20.91
N ALA A 214 -13.93 -16.03 -20.43
CA ALA A 214 -14.08 -15.66 -19.04
C ALA A 214 -15.57 -15.55 -18.68
N LYS A 215 -16.11 -16.59 -18.04
CA LYS A 215 -17.48 -16.63 -17.50
C LYS A 215 -17.57 -16.14 -16.05
N LEU A 216 -16.47 -15.63 -15.49
CA LEU A 216 -16.36 -15.29 -14.08
C LEU A 216 -16.50 -13.78 -13.88
N LYS A 217 -17.60 -13.34 -13.25
CA LYS A 217 -17.85 -11.94 -12.90
C LYS A 217 -17.23 -11.63 -11.53
N PRO A 218 -16.32 -10.64 -11.43
CA PRO A 218 -15.79 -10.18 -10.15
C PRO A 218 -16.91 -9.76 -9.18
N ILE A 219 -16.74 -10.09 -7.91
CA ILE A 219 -17.61 -9.65 -6.81
C ILE A 219 -16.88 -8.57 -6.01
N GLY A 220 -17.59 -7.49 -5.69
CA GLY A 220 -16.99 -6.34 -5.01
C GLY A 220 -16.25 -5.43 -5.98
N GLU A 221 -15.79 -4.28 -5.48
CA GLU A 221 -15.38 -3.17 -6.36
C GLU A 221 -13.89 -3.21 -6.72
N GLY A 222 -12.99 -3.56 -5.78
CA GLY A 222 -11.54 -3.41 -5.96
C GLY A 222 -10.75 -4.71 -5.99
N ALA A 223 -9.80 -4.81 -6.93
CA ALA A 223 -8.80 -5.87 -6.97
C ALA A 223 -7.75 -5.72 -5.85
N VAL A 224 -7.14 -6.84 -5.46
CA VAL A 224 -5.91 -6.85 -4.67
C VAL A 224 -4.72 -7.08 -5.59
N TYR A 225 -3.71 -6.23 -5.49
CA TYR A 225 -2.47 -6.36 -6.25
C TYR A 225 -1.43 -7.17 -5.45
N VAL A 226 -1.00 -8.31 -5.98
CA VAL A 226 0.00 -9.20 -5.37
C VAL A 226 0.87 -9.80 -6.46
N CYS A 227 2.19 -9.79 -6.26
CA CYS A 227 3.18 -10.42 -7.15
C CYS A 227 2.99 -10.07 -8.63
N GLY A 228 2.79 -8.79 -8.94
CA GLY A 228 2.69 -8.31 -10.33
C GLY A 228 1.32 -8.53 -11.00
N ALA A 229 0.32 -9.04 -10.29
CA ALA A 229 -1.01 -9.23 -10.88
C ALA A 229 -2.14 -8.73 -9.98
N LEU A 230 -3.28 -8.46 -10.63
CA LEU A 230 -4.53 -8.08 -9.99
C LEU A 230 -5.38 -9.33 -9.75
N HIS A 231 -5.93 -9.44 -8.54
CA HIS A 231 -6.72 -10.59 -8.09
C HIS A 231 -8.10 -10.12 -7.63
N TRP A 232 -9.13 -10.84 -8.08
CA TRP A 232 -10.52 -10.64 -7.65
C TRP A 232 -11.10 -11.96 -7.19
N ILE A 233 -12.06 -11.89 -6.28
CA ILE A 233 -13.01 -12.99 -6.09
C ILE A 233 -14.06 -12.86 -7.18
N ALA A 234 -14.40 -13.96 -7.86
CA ALA A 234 -15.37 -13.96 -8.95
C ALA A 234 -16.35 -15.12 -8.83
N LEU A 235 -17.58 -14.93 -9.32
CA LEU A 235 -18.60 -15.97 -9.44
C LEU A 235 -18.88 -16.27 -10.90
N ASP A 236 -19.31 -17.50 -11.17
CA ASP A 236 -19.89 -17.86 -12.46
C ASP A 236 -21.14 -16.99 -12.74
N CYS A 237 -21.21 -16.41 -13.94
CA CYS A 237 -22.34 -15.61 -14.43
C CYS A 237 -23.70 -16.31 -14.25
N CYS A 238 -23.75 -17.64 -14.33
CA CYS A 238 -24.98 -18.42 -14.16
C CYS A 238 -25.51 -18.37 -12.72
N HIS A 239 -24.65 -18.17 -11.72
CA HIS A 239 -24.99 -18.09 -10.30
C HIS A 239 -25.16 -16.66 -9.78
N TYR A 240 -24.74 -15.66 -10.57
CA TYR A 240 -24.74 -14.24 -10.20
C TYR A 240 -26.16 -13.69 -9.94
N HIS A 241 -27.16 -14.11 -10.73
CA HIS A 241 -28.54 -13.65 -10.57
C HIS A 241 -29.17 -14.07 -9.22
N SER A 242 -28.62 -15.09 -8.55
CA SER A 242 -29.06 -15.54 -7.22
C SER A 242 -28.18 -15.03 -6.07
N CYS A 243 -26.95 -14.60 -6.34
CA CYS A 243 -25.95 -14.24 -5.32
C CYS A 243 -25.46 -12.80 -5.53
N ARG A 244 -26.25 -11.82 -5.06
CA ARG A 244 -25.89 -10.38 -5.13
C ARG A 244 -24.76 -9.96 -4.16
N TYR A 245 -24.18 -10.94 -3.47
CA TYR A 245 -23.19 -10.77 -2.41
C TYR A 245 -22.16 -11.90 -2.52
N SER A 246 -20.98 -11.73 -1.93
CA SER A 246 -19.86 -12.70 -1.94
C SER A 246 -20.13 -13.99 -1.15
N TYR A 247 -21.31 -14.57 -1.29
CA TYR A 247 -21.72 -15.82 -0.67
C TYR A 247 -21.52 -16.98 -1.63
N TYR A 248 -20.77 -17.98 -1.19
CA TYR A 248 -20.76 -19.30 -1.81
C TYR A 248 -21.69 -20.23 -1.02
N HIS A 249 -22.45 -21.05 -1.74
CA HIS A 249 -23.29 -22.10 -1.19
C HIS A 249 -22.61 -23.45 -1.41
N ASP A 250 -22.36 -24.21 -0.35
CA ASP A 250 -22.08 -25.64 -0.54
C ASP A 250 -23.38 -26.43 -0.76
N ASN A 251 -23.25 -27.68 -1.19
CA ASN A 251 -24.37 -28.61 -1.41
C ASN A 251 -25.18 -28.91 -0.12
N HIS A 252 -24.74 -28.40 1.03
CA HIS A 252 -25.37 -28.54 2.33
C HIS A 252 -26.01 -27.24 2.83
N GLY A 253 -26.12 -26.21 1.97
CA GLY A 253 -26.77 -24.95 2.30
C GLY A 253 -25.94 -24.02 3.20
N ARG A 254 -24.63 -24.26 3.35
CA ARG A 254 -23.75 -23.41 4.16
C ARG A 254 -23.37 -22.14 3.39
N TYR A 255 -23.36 -21.01 4.11
CA TYR A 255 -22.99 -19.72 3.57
C TYR A 255 -21.51 -19.43 3.87
N TYR A 256 -20.73 -19.23 2.82
CA TYR A 256 -19.33 -18.82 2.93
C TYR A 256 -19.16 -17.42 2.40
N ARG A 257 -18.74 -16.49 3.25
CA ARG A 257 -18.35 -15.15 2.79
C ARG A 257 -16.84 -15.10 2.63
N GLN A 258 -16.40 -14.73 1.43
CA GLN A 258 -14.99 -14.71 1.07
C GLN A 258 -14.48 -13.27 0.95
N TYR A 259 -13.27 -13.05 1.46
CA TYR A 259 -12.51 -11.81 1.26
C TYR A 259 -11.10 -12.16 0.82
N ILE A 260 -10.56 -11.31 -0.04
CA ILE A 260 -9.20 -11.40 -0.54
C ILE A 260 -8.41 -10.21 0.00
N SER A 261 -7.16 -10.44 0.39
CA SER A 261 -6.23 -9.41 0.86
C SER A 261 -4.78 -9.79 0.55
N ALA A 262 -3.85 -8.85 0.79
CA ALA A 262 -2.42 -9.08 0.74
C ALA A 262 -1.87 -9.18 2.17
N LEU A 263 -1.70 -10.40 2.70
CA LEU A 263 -1.28 -10.63 4.08
C LEU A 263 0.22 -10.97 4.12
N GLY A 264 1.03 -10.00 4.56
CA GLY A 264 2.49 -10.14 4.59
C GLY A 264 3.09 -10.39 3.20
N GLY A 265 2.64 -9.64 2.20
CA GLY A 265 3.08 -9.77 0.81
C GLY A 265 2.55 -10.99 0.05
N ARG A 266 1.77 -11.86 0.71
CA ARG A 266 1.18 -13.05 0.09
C ARG A 266 -0.30 -12.86 -0.20
N LEU A 267 -0.77 -13.52 -1.25
CA LEU A 267 -2.19 -13.59 -1.58
C LEU A 267 -2.91 -14.35 -0.45
N CYS A 268 -3.87 -13.69 0.17
CA CYS A 268 -4.61 -14.18 1.32
C CYS A 268 -6.10 -14.25 1.02
N MET A 269 -6.74 -15.32 1.47
CA MET A 269 -8.17 -15.50 1.40
C MET A 269 -8.73 -15.77 2.79
N THR A 270 -9.75 -15.02 3.17
CA THR A 270 -10.46 -15.17 4.43
C THR A 270 -11.85 -15.72 4.17
N MET A 271 -12.18 -16.87 4.75
CA MET A 271 -13.44 -17.57 4.54
C MET A 271 -14.22 -17.70 5.85
N HIS A 272 -15.35 -17.02 5.94
CA HIS A 272 -16.22 -17.11 7.11
C HIS A 272 -17.23 -18.24 6.96
N HIS A 273 -17.33 -19.06 7.99
CA HIS A 273 -18.23 -20.18 8.13
C HIS A 273 -19.41 -19.78 9.03
N SER A 274 -20.60 -19.62 8.44
CA SER A 274 -21.76 -19.10 9.16
C SER A 274 -22.23 -19.98 10.33
N ILE A 275 -22.11 -21.31 10.21
CA ILE A 275 -22.60 -22.26 11.20
C ILE A 275 -21.67 -22.31 12.41
N THR A 276 -20.37 -22.47 12.18
CA THR A 276 -19.36 -22.56 13.24
C THR A 276 -18.98 -21.20 13.80
N LYS A 277 -19.44 -20.10 13.17
CA LYS A 277 -19.04 -18.71 13.46
C LYS A 277 -17.52 -18.55 13.49
N SER A 278 -16.82 -19.33 12.67
CA SER A 278 -15.37 -19.34 12.55
C SER A 278 -14.93 -18.78 11.21
N THR A 279 -13.70 -18.30 11.16
CA THR A 279 -13.12 -17.74 9.95
C THR A 279 -11.80 -18.45 9.68
N ASP A 280 -11.67 -19.05 8.51
CA ASP A 280 -10.41 -19.63 8.06
C ASP A 280 -9.60 -18.58 7.30
N ILE A 281 -8.32 -18.45 7.65
CA ILE A 281 -7.35 -17.64 6.92
C ILE A 281 -6.46 -18.59 6.11
N TRP A 282 -6.46 -18.40 4.80
CA TRP A 282 -5.63 -19.14 3.85
C TRP A 282 -4.64 -18.21 3.17
N VAL A 283 -3.42 -18.69 2.93
CA VAL A 283 -2.44 -17.96 2.11
C VAL A 283 -1.86 -18.87 1.05
N MET A 284 -1.51 -18.28 -0.09
CA MET A 284 -0.76 -18.96 -1.13
C MET A 284 0.74 -18.87 -0.77
N GLU A 285 1.35 -19.99 -0.41
CA GLU A 285 2.78 -20.05 -0.06
C GLU A 285 3.67 -19.75 -1.26
N LYS A 286 3.35 -20.38 -2.40
CA LYS A 286 4.09 -20.21 -3.64
C LYS A 286 3.18 -19.59 -4.67
N TYR A 287 3.40 -18.30 -4.93
CA TYR A 287 2.59 -17.55 -5.87
C TYR A 287 2.49 -18.25 -7.25
N GLY A 288 1.26 -18.34 -7.78
CA GLY A 288 0.96 -19.01 -9.05
C GLY A 288 0.78 -20.53 -8.98
N ASP A 289 1.14 -21.18 -7.86
CA ASP A 289 0.88 -22.60 -7.66
C ASP A 289 -0.43 -22.82 -6.91
N ALA A 290 -1.47 -23.26 -7.63
CA ALA A 290 -2.79 -23.53 -7.07
C ALA A 290 -2.80 -24.58 -5.94
N LYS A 291 -1.78 -25.45 -5.85
CA LYS A 291 -1.66 -26.45 -4.78
C LYS A 291 -0.96 -25.91 -3.53
N SER A 292 -0.43 -24.69 -3.59
CA SER A 292 0.33 -24.08 -2.48
C SER A 292 -0.54 -23.30 -1.47
N TRP A 293 -1.86 -23.32 -1.64
CA TRP A 293 -2.77 -22.76 -0.64
C TRP A 293 -2.70 -23.56 0.65
N ILE A 294 -2.25 -22.91 1.72
CA ILE A 294 -2.25 -23.48 3.06
C ILE A 294 -3.21 -22.73 3.96
N LYS A 295 -3.87 -23.45 4.85
CA LYS A 295 -4.65 -22.85 5.93
C LYS A 295 -3.68 -22.40 7.02
N LEU A 296 -3.56 -21.10 7.24
CA LEU A 296 -2.73 -20.57 8.33
C LEU A 296 -3.37 -20.82 9.67
N GLN A 297 -4.66 -20.48 9.79
CA GLN A 297 -5.36 -20.51 11.08
C GLN A 297 -6.87 -20.50 10.88
N THR A 298 -7.57 -21.16 11.79
CA THR A 298 -9.00 -20.92 12.02
C THR A 298 -9.14 -20.04 13.26
N ILE A 299 -9.80 -18.90 13.10
CA ILE A 299 -10.07 -17.96 14.20
C ILE A 299 -11.56 -17.96 14.51
N CYS A 300 -11.89 -18.02 15.80
CA CYS A 300 -13.25 -17.87 16.28
C CYS A 300 -13.34 -16.55 17.03
N ARG A 301 -14.26 -15.69 16.60
CA ARG A 301 -14.58 -14.46 17.33
C ARG A 301 -16.08 -14.38 17.46
N TYR A 302 -16.55 -14.63 18.68
CA TYR A 302 -17.96 -14.62 18.99
C TYR A 302 -18.40 -13.18 19.20
N TYR A 303 -19.34 -12.73 18.38
CA TYR A 303 -20.05 -11.48 18.60
C TYR A 303 -21.50 -11.85 18.94
N ASN A 304 -22.12 -11.08 19.84
CA ASN A 304 -23.50 -11.30 20.31
C ASN A 304 -24.58 -11.05 19.24
N SER A 305 -24.25 -11.00 17.95
CA SER A 305 -25.21 -10.72 16.88
C SER A 305 -25.30 -11.84 15.85
N ASP A 306 -26.50 -12.02 15.29
CA ASP A 306 -26.84 -13.00 14.25
C ASP A 306 -26.36 -12.60 12.84
N LEU A 307 -25.44 -11.64 12.74
CA LEU A 307 -25.08 -11.02 11.47
C LEU A 307 -23.92 -11.72 10.74
N LYS A 308 -24.13 -11.87 9.43
CA LYS A 308 -23.35 -12.60 8.41
C LYS A 308 -22.07 -11.87 7.96
N TYR A 309 -21.26 -11.38 8.89
CA TYR A 309 -20.06 -10.64 8.54
C TYR A 309 -18.78 -11.45 8.74
N CYS A 310 -17.86 -11.33 7.79
CA CYS A 310 -16.55 -11.96 7.84
C CYS A 310 -15.52 -10.95 8.34
N LEU A 311 -14.59 -11.41 9.16
CA LEU A 311 -13.35 -10.70 9.43
C LEU A 311 -12.54 -10.63 8.13
N SER A 312 -11.95 -9.47 7.82
CA SER A 312 -10.98 -9.38 6.73
C SER A 312 -9.60 -9.19 7.34
N SER A 313 -8.68 -10.11 7.08
CA SER A 313 -7.28 -9.93 7.45
C SER A 313 -6.70 -8.76 6.65
N ILE A 314 -5.93 -7.92 7.34
CA ILE A 314 -5.29 -6.74 6.76
C ILE A 314 -3.79 -6.98 6.68
N CYS A 315 -3.17 -7.28 7.82
CA CYS A 315 -1.72 -7.30 7.95
C CYS A 315 -1.25 -8.01 9.22
N TYR A 316 0.08 -8.11 9.38
CA TYR A 316 0.71 -8.51 10.63
C TYR A 316 1.22 -7.30 11.41
N THR A 317 1.18 -7.39 12.72
CA THR A 317 1.99 -6.53 13.59
C THR A 317 3.43 -7.05 13.65
N LYS A 318 4.36 -6.23 14.17
CA LYS A 318 5.77 -6.64 14.39
C LYS A 318 5.92 -7.91 15.23
N ASN A 319 4.95 -8.19 16.11
CA ASN A 319 4.96 -9.34 17.01
C ASN A 319 4.28 -10.59 16.37
N GLY A 320 3.87 -10.51 15.10
CA GLY A 320 3.22 -11.60 14.38
C GLY A 320 1.71 -11.74 14.65
N CYS A 321 1.08 -10.77 15.32
CA CYS A 321 -0.37 -10.77 15.51
C CYS A 321 -1.07 -10.35 14.21
N ILE A 322 -2.24 -10.93 13.93
CA ILE A 322 -3.03 -10.64 12.73
C ILE A 322 -3.98 -9.50 13.03
N VAL A 323 -3.86 -8.40 12.28
CA VAL A 323 -4.80 -7.28 12.35
C VAL A 323 -5.94 -7.54 11.36
N CYS A 324 -7.16 -7.46 11.86
CA CYS A 324 -8.38 -7.71 11.11
C CYS A 324 -9.32 -6.51 11.18
N ARG A 325 -10.02 -6.24 10.08
CA ARG A 325 -11.15 -5.33 10.09
C ARG A 325 -12.32 -6.02 10.78
N SER A 326 -12.79 -5.44 11.87
CA SER A 326 -14.00 -5.88 12.54
C SER A 326 -15.22 -5.47 11.73
N PRO A 327 -16.19 -6.35 11.52
CA PRO A 327 -17.45 -5.94 10.94
C PRO A 327 -18.49 -5.51 11.99
N TYR A 328 -18.16 -5.52 13.28
CA TYR A 328 -19.10 -5.25 14.37
C TYR A 328 -18.83 -3.94 15.10
N HIS A 329 -17.62 -3.41 14.98
CA HIS A 329 -17.26 -2.11 15.52
C HIS A 329 -16.32 -1.38 14.57
N LEU A 330 -16.17 -0.09 14.80
CA LEU A 330 -15.33 0.77 13.98
C LEU A 330 -13.84 0.51 14.18
N GLY A 331 -13.41 0.06 15.38
CA GLY A 331 -12.03 -0.29 15.70
C GLY A 331 -11.48 -1.52 14.94
N LEU A 332 -10.27 -1.93 15.28
CA LEU A 332 -9.62 -3.11 14.68
C LEU A 332 -9.51 -4.26 15.67
N ASP A 333 -9.63 -5.48 15.15
CA ASP A 333 -9.42 -6.69 15.93
C ASP A 333 -8.00 -7.20 15.71
N ILE A 334 -7.30 -7.50 16.81
CA ILE A 334 -5.94 -8.00 16.76
C ILE A 334 -5.93 -9.39 17.37
N TYR A 335 -5.57 -10.38 16.55
CA TYR A 335 -5.50 -11.78 16.95
C TYR A 335 -4.05 -12.18 17.21
N ASP A 336 -3.76 -12.69 18.40
CA ASP A 336 -2.47 -13.32 18.69
C ASP A 336 -2.58 -14.83 18.39
N PRO A 337 -1.94 -15.33 17.31
CA PRO A 337 -2.00 -16.75 16.98
C PRO A 337 -1.26 -17.64 18.00
N ARG A 338 -0.30 -17.10 18.76
CA ARG A 338 0.48 -17.87 19.75
C ARG A 338 -0.37 -18.15 20.98
N ASN A 339 -1.04 -17.13 21.49
CA ASN A 339 -1.88 -17.21 22.69
C ASN A 339 -3.35 -17.54 22.37
N LYS A 340 -3.73 -17.53 21.08
CA LYS A 340 -5.11 -17.66 20.59
C LYS A 340 -6.07 -16.67 21.26
N SER A 341 -5.57 -15.48 21.51
CA SER A 341 -6.29 -14.42 22.22
C SER A 341 -6.59 -13.25 21.29
N TRP A 342 -7.50 -12.41 21.75
CA TRP A 342 -8.01 -11.27 21.01
C TRP A 342 -7.81 -10.01 21.81
N SER A 343 -7.33 -8.96 21.15
CA SER A 343 -7.42 -7.59 21.63
C SER A 343 -8.20 -6.74 20.63
N VAL A 344 -8.64 -5.58 21.09
CA VAL A 344 -9.33 -4.58 20.26
C VAL A 344 -8.50 -3.30 20.30
N LEU A 345 -8.26 -2.75 19.12
CA LEU A 345 -7.75 -1.41 18.95
C LEU A 345 -8.94 -0.46 18.80
N GLU A 346 -9.32 0.18 19.89
CA GLU A 346 -10.36 1.21 19.88
C GLU A 346 -9.80 2.56 19.45
N PHE A 347 -10.61 3.35 18.74
CA PHE A 347 -10.24 4.71 18.39
C PHE A 347 -10.57 5.69 19.52
N PRO A 348 -9.73 6.70 19.76
CA PRO A 348 -10.05 7.82 20.65
C PRO A 348 -11.42 8.43 20.33
N ARG A 349 -12.16 8.87 21.36
CA ARG A 349 -13.53 9.39 21.21
C ARG A 349 -13.62 10.59 20.26
N ASP A 350 -12.61 11.45 20.27
CA ASP A 350 -12.49 12.62 19.40
C ASP A 350 -12.26 12.26 17.92
N LEU A 351 -11.81 11.03 17.66
CA LEU A 351 -11.60 10.50 16.32
C LEU A 351 -12.78 9.62 15.84
N GLN A 352 -13.74 9.26 16.69
CA GLN A 352 -14.88 8.45 16.27
C GLN A 352 -15.98 9.30 15.59
N PRO A 353 -16.67 8.78 14.55
CA PRO A 353 -16.45 7.50 13.89
C PRO A 353 -15.34 7.55 12.83
N MET A 354 -14.37 6.63 12.88
CA MET A 354 -13.37 6.45 11.83
C MET A 354 -13.41 5.04 11.27
N CYS A 355 -13.22 4.93 9.97
CA CYS A 355 -13.28 3.71 9.20
C CYS A 355 -11.95 3.45 8.51
N LEU A 356 -11.45 2.23 8.60
CA LEU A 356 -10.29 1.79 7.83
C LEU A 356 -10.59 1.87 6.32
N ARG A 357 -9.66 2.45 5.58
CA ARG A 357 -9.73 2.60 4.12
C ARG A 357 -8.72 1.75 3.39
N ALA A 358 -7.47 1.76 3.84
CA ALA A 358 -6.42 0.97 3.23
C ALA A 358 -5.30 0.66 4.23
N ALA A 359 -4.59 -0.44 3.98
CA ALA A 359 -3.22 -0.61 4.44
C ALA A 359 -2.27 -0.22 3.32
N TYR A 360 -1.16 0.42 3.66
CA TYR A 360 -0.16 0.86 2.70
C TYR A 360 1.24 0.86 3.32
N GLU A 361 2.23 0.77 2.47
CA GLU A 361 3.65 0.92 2.82
C GLU A 361 4.08 2.37 2.60
N GLU A 362 5.06 2.86 3.36
CA GLU A 362 5.57 4.21 3.14
C GLU A 362 6.31 4.30 1.80
N ASN A 363 6.01 5.33 1.01
CA ASN A 363 6.71 5.61 -0.25
C ASN A 363 7.02 7.10 -0.36
N PHE A 364 8.28 7.49 -0.16
CA PHE A 364 8.70 8.89 -0.21
C PHE A 364 9.16 9.34 -1.60
N VAL A 365 8.86 8.58 -2.66
CA VAL A 365 9.05 9.05 -4.03
C VAL A 365 7.85 9.90 -4.44
N SER A 366 8.11 11.07 -5.03
CA SER A 366 7.03 11.96 -5.44
C SER A 366 6.16 11.35 -6.54
N LEU A 367 4.87 11.69 -6.59
CA LEU A 367 4.00 11.27 -7.70
C LEU A 367 4.56 11.74 -9.05
N ARG A 368 5.13 12.94 -9.09
CA ARG A 368 5.74 13.49 -10.30
C ARG A 368 6.83 12.59 -10.86
N GLU A 369 7.74 12.13 -10.00
CA GLU A 369 8.84 11.24 -10.37
C GLU A 369 8.33 9.86 -10.80
N LEU A 370 7.36 9.29 -10.08
CA LEU A 370 6.82 7.96 -10.39
C LEU A 370 6.04 7.91 -11.70
N LEU A 371 5.35 8.99 -12.05
CA LEU A 371 4.45 9.04 -13.21
C LEU A 371 5.10 9.66 -14.45
N GLY A 372 6.36 10.10 -14.36
CA GLY A 372 7.09 10.68 -15.48
C GLY A 372 6.59 12.06 -15.93
N ASP A 373 5.99 12.82 -15.01
CA ASP A 373 5.51 14.18 -15.30
C ASP A 373 6.71 15.15 -15.44
N GLN A 374 7.06 15.48 -16.68
CA GLN A 374 8.22 16.31 -17.06
C GLN A 374 8.31 17.65 -16.30
N ILE A 375 9.55 18.14 -16.19
CA ILE A 375 9.85 19.51 -15.78
C ILE A 375 9.53 20.44 -16.94
N ASN A 376 8.40 21.13 -16.86
CA ASN A 376 8.22 22.38 -17.60
C ASN A 376 9.10 23.46 -16.98
#